data_AF-A0A858R6D6-F1
#
_entry.id   AF-A0A858R6D6-F1
#
_cell.length_a   1.000
_cell.length_b   1.000
_cell.length_c   1.000
_cell.angle_alpha   90.00
_cell.angle_beta   90.00
_cell.angle_gamma   90.00
#
_symmetry.space_group_name_H-M   'P 1'
#
loop_
_entity.id
_entity.type
_entity.pdbx_description
1 polymer ?
#
loop_
_entity_poly.entity_id
_entity_poly.type
_entity_poly.pdbx_seq_one_letter_code
_entity_poly.pdbx_strand_id
1 'polypeptide(L)'
;MGLLLLALAATEPRRWRLSLAAGLLTLVSVGLYQAVPTGPTPGTRLLVAGGFGIAYLALGTLALLRHRRPARAWALLSGLVPLGLAATAYARWEGEVTGWAWLPPLLLLTAALASLALFTLRRGWRPAAEAHAATALAAAALTLVTQLDQAPLTVALSLLAPLAALASRRTGLTWPAWGSNAVAAIVLSRLLLNQDVLDYPVWTPFPWVLWGYGIPALAFWWAARQLSPTARRGPPCRWAASSSPSCCPPWP
;
A
#
# COMPACT_ATOMS: atom_id res chain seq x y z
N MET A 1 -9.31 1.51 -11.86
CA MET A 1 -7.98 2.12 -12.13
C MET A 1 -8.02 3.15 -13.26
N GLY A 2 -8.66 2.89 -14.41
CA GLY A 2 -8.78 3.85 -15.52
C GLY A 2 -9.42 5.20 -15.16
N LEU A 3 -10.47 5.20 -14.33
CA LEU A 3 -11.11 6.44 -13.85
C LEU A 3 -10.19 7.31 -12.97
N LEU A 4 -9.26 6.69 -12.22
CA LEU A 4 -8.32 7.42 -11.37
C LEU A 4 -7.24 8.13 -12.21
N LEU A 5 -6.82 7.51 -13.32
CA LEU A 5 -5.90 8.11 -14.28
C LEU A 5 -6.57 9.22 -15.11
N LEU A 6 -7.86 9.08 -15.44
CA LEU A 6 -8.68 10.13 -16.04
C LEU A 6 -8.86 11.33 -15.10
N ALA A 7 -9.14 11.09 -13.81
CA ALA A 7 -9.25 12.14 -12.80
C ALA A 7 -7.92 12.89 -12.58
N LEU A 8 -6.79 12.17 -12.59
CA LEU A 8 -5.44 12.78 -12.53
C LEU A 8 -5.07 13.55 -13.80
N ALA A 9 -5.59 13.16 -14.96
CA ALA A 9 -5.38 13.89 -16.21
C ALA A 9 -6.16 15.22 -16.26
N ALA A 10 -7.28 15.32 -15.56
CA ALA A 10 -8.12 16.52 -15.51
C ALA A 10 -7.49 17.68 -14.70
N THR A 11 -6.56 17.41 -13.78
CA THR A 11 -5.99 18.42 -12.88
C THR A 11 -4.80 19.21 -13.45
N GLU A 12 -4.17 18.80 -14.55
CA GLU A 12 -3.08 19.54 -15.20
C GLU A 12 -3.24 19.61 -16.74
N PRO A 13 -3.89 20.66 -17.28
CA PRO A 13 -4.25 20.74 -18.71
C PRO A 13 -3.06 20.83 -19.66
N ARG A 14 -1.84 21.10 -19.16
CA ARG A 14 -0.63 21.17 -19.98
C ARG A 14 0.07 19.82 -20.20
N ARG A 15 -0.31 18.76 -19.45
CA ARG A 15 0.39 17.46 -19.46
C ARG A 15 -0.52 16.24 -19.66
N TRP A 16 -1.80 16.46 -19.94
CA TRP A 16 -2.81 15.41 -20.15
C TRP A 16 -2.40 14.34 -21.18
N ARG A 17 -1.65 14.71 -22.23
CA ARG A 17 -1.18 13.77 -23.27
C ARG A 17 -0.31 12.63 -22.71
N LEU A 18 0.56 12.93 -21.74
CA LEU A 18 1.43 11.92 -21.12
C LEU A 18 0.65 11.02 -20.16
N SER A 19 -0.29 11.59 -19.41
CA SER A 19 -1.17 10.82 -18.51
C SER A 19 -2.11 9.90 -19.28
N LEU A 20 -2.67 10.36 -20.41
CA LEU A 20 -3.45 9.53 -21.31
C LEU A 20 -2.61 8.45 -21.96
N ALA A 21 -1.41 8.77 -22.46
CA ALA A 21 -0.52 7.76 -23.04
C ALA A 21 -0.17 6.67 -22.02
N ALA A 22 0.14 7.04 -20.77
CA ALA A 22 0.41 6.08 -19.71
C ALA A 22 -0.83 5.26 -19.31
N GLY A 23 -2.02 5.88 -19.25
CA GLY A 23 -3.27 5.18 -18.99
C GLY A 23 -3.65 4.22 -20.11
N LEU A 24 -3.48 4.63 -21.37
CA LEU A 24 -3.70 3.80 -22.53
C LEU A 24 -2.70 2.64 -22.57
N LEU A 25 -1.42 2.90 -22.32
CA LEU A 25 -0.38 1.86 -22.21
C LEU A 25 -0.75 0.84 -21.13
N THR A 26 -1.23 1.31 -19.98
CA THR A 26 -1.68 0.42 -18.89
C THR A 26 -2.86 -0.44 -19.32
N LEU A 27 -3.88 0.15 -19.95
CA LEU A 27 -5.04 -0.58 -20.44
C LEU A 27 -4.66 -1.59 -21.53
N VAL A 28 -3.76 -1.22 -22.44
CA VAL A 28 -3.23 -2.09 -23.48
C VAL A 28 -2.42 -3.23 -22.86
N SER A 29 -1.56 -2.96 -21.88
CA SER A 29 -0.78 -4.00 -21.19
C SER A 29 -1.69 -4.98 -20.43
N VAL A 30 -2.74 -4.48 -19.76
CA VAL A 30 -3.75 -5.34 -19.12
C VAL A 30 -4.49 -6.15 -20.19
N GLY A 31 -4.93 -5.55 -21.28
CA GLY A 31 -5.63 -6.25 -22.37
C GLY A 31 -4.75 -7.33 -23.03
N LEU A 32 -3.48 -7.02 -23.31
CA LEU A 32 -2.51 -7.96 -23.85
C LEU A 32 -2.24 -9.12 -22.89
N TYR A 33 -2.16 -8.83 -21.59
CA TYR A 33 -2.03 -9.86 -20.56
C TYR A 33 -3.27 -10.78 -20.50
N GLN A 34 -4.48 -10.22 -20.65
CA GLN A 34 -5.72 -11.01 -20.73
C GLN A 34 -5.82 -11.85 -22.00
N ALA A 35 -5.13 -11.45 -23.08
CA ALA A 35 -5.10 -12.16 -24.35
C ALA A 35 -4.06 -13.30 -24.42
N VAL A 36 -3.24 -13.48 -23.38
CA VAL A 36 -2.30 -14.60 -23.31
C VAL A 36 -3.11 -15.91 -23.29
N PRO A 37 -2.91 -16.82 -24.28
CA PRO A 37 -3.63 -18.09 -24.35
C PRO A 37 -3.50 -18.88 -23.05
N THR A 38 -4.45 -19.76 -22.75
CA THR A 38 -4.44 -20.61 -21.53
C THR A 38 -3.49 -21.80 -21.62
N GLY A 39 -2.86 -22.04 -22.78
CA GLY A 39 -1.90 -23.13 -23.01
C GLY A 39 -0.52 -23.08 -22.32
N PRO A 40 0.04 -21.94 -21.82
CA PRO A 40 1.29 -21.95 -21.09
C PRO A 40 1.13 -22.50 -19.68
N THR A 41 2.19 -23.15 -19.18
CA THR A 41 2.27 -23.61 -17.79
C THR A 41 2.10 -22.44 -16.81
N PRO A 42 1.60 -22.68 -15.59
CA PRO A 42 1.40 -21.62 -14.59
C PRO A 42 2.68 -20.80 -14.32
N GLY A 43 3.86 -21.44 -14.40
CA GLY A 43 5.15 -20.78 -14.27
C GLY A 43 5.42 -19.73 -15.35
N THR A 44 5.17 -20.04 -16.62
CA THR A 44 5.36 -19.08 -17.73
C THR A 44 4.43 -17.88 -17.57
N ARG A 45 3.20 -18.12 -17.14
CA ARG A 45 2.18 -17.08 -16.87
C ARG A 45 2.63 -16.10 -15.77
N LEU A 46 3.17 -16.62 -14.67
CA LEU A 46 3.76 -15.81 -13.59
C LEU A 46 5.00 -15.03 -14.06
N LEU A 47 5.87 -15.65 -14.86
CA LEU A 47 7.06 -15.00 -15.42
C LEU A 47 6.68 -13.82 -16.33
N VAL A 48 5.66 -13.97 -17.17
CA VAL A 48 5.17 -12.88 -18.03
C VAL A 48 4.59 -11.74 -17.19
N ALA A 49 3.71 -12.05 -16.23
CA ALA A 49 3.13 -11.05 -15.33
C ALA A 49 4.22 -10.30 -14.54
N GLY A 50 5.18 -11.04 -13.98
CA GLY A 50 6.31 -10.52 -13.24
C GLY A 50 7.22 -9.66 -14.12
N GLY A 51 7.50 -10.10 -15.34
CA GLY A 51 8.29 -9.35 -16.33
C GLY A 51 7.66 -7.99 -16.66
N PHE A 52 6.35 -7.95 -16.94
CA PHE A 52 5.63 -6.68 -17.13
C PHE A 52 5.66 -5.81 -15.87
N GLY A 53 5.44 -6.40 -14.69
CA GLY A 53 5.50 -5.68 -13.42
C GLY A 53 6.87 -5.02 -13.19
N ILE A 54 7.96 -5.76 -13.41
CA ILE A 54 9.34 -5.26 -13.29
C ILE A 54 9.60 -4.15 -14.32
N ALA A 55 9.18 -4.34 -15.58
CA ALA A 55 9.35 -3.34 -16.62
C ALA A 55 8.66 -2.02 -16.27
N TYR A 56 7.41 -2.06 -15.81
CA TYR A 56 6.67 -0.86 -15.39
C TYR A 56 7.29 -0.18 -14.17
N LEU A 57 7.73 -0.97 -13.18
CA LEU A 57 8.41 -0.45 -12.00
C LEU A 57 9.71 0.27 -12.40
N ALA A 58 10.53 -0.35 -13.25
CA ALA A 58 11.78 0.21 -13.74
C ALA A 58 11.57 1.45 -14.61
N LEU A 59 10.68 1.39 -15.60
CA LEU A 59 10.39 2.50 -16.51
C LEU A 59 9.78 3.69 -15.78
N GLY A 60 8.84 3.47 -14.86
CA GLY A 60 8.24 4.56 -14.08
C GLY A 60 9.25 5.17 -13.09
N THR A 61 10.18 4.38 -12.54
CA THR A 61 11.28 4.91 -11.72
C THR A 61 12.27 5.72 -12.56
N LEU A 62 12.66 5.24 -13.75
CA LEU A 62 13.51 5.98 -14.68
C LEU A 62 12.84 7.28 -15.14
N ALA A 63 11.54 7.25 -15.44
CA ALA A 63 10.76 8.43 -15.78
C ALA A 63 10.71 9.43 -14.61
N LEU A 64 10.57 8.95 -13.37
CA LEU A 64 10.63 9.79 -12.17
C LEU A 64 12.01 10.45 -12.00
N LEU A 65 13.09 9.71 -12.23
CA LEU A 65 14.46 10.22 -12.17
C LEU A 65 14.73 11.29 -13.22
N ARG A 66 14.20 11.11 -14.45
CA ARG A 66 14.39 12.02 -15.58
C ARG A 66 13.45 13.24 -15.51
N HIS A 67 12.20 13.02 -15.11
CA HIS A 67 11.14 14.01 -15.12
C HIS A 67 10.57 14.17 -13.71
N ARG A 68 11.22 15.02 -12.90
CA ARG A 68 10.84 15.32 -11.50
C ARG A 68 9.39 15.81 -11.33
N ARG A 69 8.70 16.20 -12.40
CA ARG A 69 7.28 16.56 -12.38
C ARG A 69 6.56 15.86 -13.54
N PRO A 70 5.34 15.34 -13.33
CA PRO A 70 4.66 15.17 -12.05
C PRO A 70 5.17 13.91 -11.29
N ALA A 71 5.98 14.09 -10.25
CA ALA A 71 6.59 13.00 -9.48
C ALA A 71 5.57 11.99 -8.93
N ARG A 72 4.43 12.49 -8.44
CA ARG A 72 3.36 11.65 -7.90
C ARG A 72 2.74 10.73 -8.93
N ALA A 73 2.51 11.20 -10.15
CA ALA A 73 1.88 10.40 -11.19
C ALA A 73 2.80 9.25 -11.64
N TRP A 74 4.10 9.54 -11.82
CA TRP A 74 5.09 8.51 -12.16
C TRP A 74 5.28 7.48 -11.05
N ALA A 75 5.29 7.93 -9.78
CA ALA A 75 5.34 7.04 -8.63
C ALA A 75 4.07 6.18 -8.49
N LEU A 76 2.88 6.75 -8.72
CA LEU A 76 1.62 6.01 -8.72
C LEU A 76 1.57 5.00 -9.87
N LEU A 77 2.01 5.36 -11.07
CA LEU A 77 2.05 4.44 -12.21
C LEU A 77 2.99 3.27 -11.95
N SER A 78 4.22 3.55 -11.49
CA SER A 78 5.21 2.51 -11.17
C SER A 78 4.78 1.61 -10.01
N GLY A 79 3.95 2.08 -9.08
CA GLY A 79 3.44 1.26 -7.98
C GLY A 79 2.12 0.54 -8.28
N LEU A 80 1.14 1.23 -8.86
CA LEU A 80 -0.21 0.69 -9.10
C LEU A 80 -0.26 -0.32 -10.24
N VAL A 81 0.56 -0.15 -11.29
CA VAL A 81 0.55 -1.10 -12.43
C VAL A 81 1.05 -2.49 -12.01
N PRO A 82 2.24 -2.68 -11.42
CA PRO A 82 2.67 -4.01 -10.99
C PRO A 82 1.76 -4.60 -9.92
N LEU A 83 1.25 -3.76 -9.01
CA LEU A 83 0.28 -4.20 -7.99
C LEU A 83 -1.03 -4.69 -8.63
N GLY A 84 -1.55 -3.93 -9.59
CA GLY A 84 -2.77 -4.28 -10.32
C GLY A 84 -2.59 -5.56 -11.13
N LEU A 85 -1.46 -5.72 -11.83
CA LEU A 85 -1.11 -6.95 -12.53
C LEU A 85 -1.07 -8.14 -11.57
N ALA A 86 -0.38 -8.01 -10.43
CA ALA A 86 -0.30 -9.07 -9.43
C ALA A 86 -1.67 -9.44 -8.85
N ALA A 87 -2.51 -8.45 -8.54
CA ALA A 87 -3.87 -8.69 -8.05
C ALA A 87 -4.74 -9.40 -9.11
N THR A 88 -4.67 -8.97 -10.38
CA THR A 88 -5.40 -9.62 -11.47
C THR A 88 -4.89 -11.03 -11.76
N ALA A 89 -3.59 -11.26 -11.62
CA ALA A 89 -2.97 -12.56 -11.80
C ALA A 89 -3.45 -13.53 -10.71
N TYR A 90 -3.46 -13.09 -9.46
CA TYR A 90 -3.95 -13.87 -8.33
C TYR A 90 -5.43 -14.22 -8.50
N ALA A 91 -6.30 -13.22 -8.74
CA ALA A 91 -7.73 -13.44 -8.93
C ALA A 91 -8.07 -14.38 -10.11
N ARG A 92 -7.17 -14.50 -11.09
CA ARG A 92 -7.39 -15.38 -12.25
C ARG A 92 -6.85 -16.80 -12.02
N TRP A 93 -5.83 -16.97 -11.19
CA TRP A 93 -5.07 -18.23 -11.10
C TRP A 93 -4.96 -18.79 -9.68
N GLU A 94 -5.74 -18.29 -8.72
CA GLU A 94 -5.72 -18.75 -7.32
C GLU A 94 -5.99 -20.27 -7.17
N GLY A 95 -6.71 -20.90 -8.10
CA GLY A 95 -6.94 -22.35 -8.12
C GLY A 95 -5.87 -23.18 -8.86
N GLU A 96 -4.98 -22.54 -9.63
CA GLU A 96 -3.97 -23.23 -10.46
C GLU A 96 -2.55 -23.11 -9.89
N VAL A 97 -2.28 -22.06 -9.13
CA VAL A 97 -0.95 -21.73 -8.60
C VAL A 97 -0.97 -21.91 -7.09
N THR A 98 -0.02 -22.68 -6.56
CA THR A 98 0.10 -22.88 -5.12
C THR A 98 0.33 -21.56 -4.38
N GLY A 99 -0.28 -21.39 -3.20
CA GLY A 99 -0.14 -20.15 -2.40
C GLY A 99 1.32 -19.71 -2.23
N TRP A 100 2.21 -20.66 -1.96
CA TRP A 100 3.65 -20.41 -1.78
C TRP A 100 4.36 -19.81 -3.01
N ALA A 101 3.89 -20.08 -4.23
CA ALA A 101 4.49 -19.53 -5.44
C ALA A 101 4.25 -18.02 -5.58
N TRP A 102 3.21 -17.48 -4.93
CA TRP A 102 2.92 -16.04 -4.90
C TRP A 102 3.80 -15.27 -3.90
N LEU A 103 4.33 -15.96 -2.88
CA LEU A 103 5.02 -15.30 -1.77
C LEU A 103 6.30 -14.56 -2.21
N PRO A 104 7.26 -15.17 -2.94
CA PRO A 104 8.48 -14.46 -3.35
C PRO A 104 8.22 -13.21 -4.20
N PRO A 105 7.42 -13.23 -5.29
CA PRO A 105 7.23 -12.05 -6.12
C PRO A 105 6.48 -10.92 -5.40
N LEU A 106 5.51 -11.24 -4.55
CA LEU A 106 4.76 -10.23 -3.80
C LEU A 106 5.59 -9.60 -2.67
N LEU A 107 6.42 -10.39 -1.98
CA LEU A 107 7.39 -9.86 -1.02
C LEU A 107 8.43 -8.97 -1.71
N LEU A 108 8.94 -9.40 -2.87
CA LEU A 108 9.89 -8.61 -3.65
C LEU A 108 9.26 -7.27 -4.09
N LEU A 109 8.02 -7.29 -4.58
CA LEU A 109 7.28 -6.09 -4.96
C LEU A 109 7.09 -5.15 -3.75
N THR A 110 6.69 -5.70 -2.60
CA THR A 110 6.53 -4.94 -1.35
C THR A 110 7.84 -4.28 -0.94
N ALA A 111 8.95 -5.04 -0.91
CA ALA A 111 10.27 -4.54 -0.55
C ALA A 111 10.77 -3.48 -1.54
N ALA A 112 10.56 -3.67 -2.84
CA ALA A 112 10.95 -2.72 -3.87
C ALA A 112 10.20 -1.39 -3.72
N LEU A 113 8.87 -1.43 -3.53
CA LEU A 113 8.06 -0.22 -3.34
C LEU A 113 8.39 0.50 -2.03
N ALA A 114 8.62 -0.23 -0.94
CA ALA A 114 9.07 0.36 0.33
C ALA A 114 10.44 1.02 0.19
N SER A 115 11.36 0.38 -0.54
CA SER A 115 12.70 0.92 -0.83
C SER A 115 12.62 2.18 -1.69
N LEU A 116 11.75 2.21 -2.70
CA LEU A 116 11.49 3.40 -3.52
C LEU A 116 10.87 4.53 -2.70
N ALA A 117 9.98 4.23 -1.75
CA ALA A 117 9.42 5.22 -0.85
C ALA A 117 10.52 5.88 0.00
N LEU A 118 11.43 5.09 0.58
CA LEU A 118 12.57 5.61 1.35
C LEU A 118 13.55 6.39 0.46
N PHE A 119 13.85 5.88 -0.73
CA PHE A 119 14.74 6.54 -1.69
C PHE A 119 14.20 7.92 -2.09
N THR A 120 12.93 8.00 -2.48
CA THR A 120 12.28 9.26 -2.88
C THR A 120 12.12 10.21 -1.70
N LEU A 121 11.90 9.70 -0.49
CA LEU A 121 11.87 10.50 0.74
C LEU A 121 13.24 11.14 1.02
N ARG A 122 14.33 10.37 0.94
CA ARG A 122 15.71 10.86 1.11
C ARG A 122 16.10 11.89 0.05
N ARG A 123 15.52 11.81 -1.15
CA ARG A 123 15.68 12.80 -2.23
C ARG A 123 14.81 14.06 -2.06
N GLY A 124 13.97 14.12 -1.03
CA GLY A 124 13.03 15.22 -0.80
C GLY A 124 11.79 15.20 -1.71
N TRP A 125 11.56 14.13 -2.47
CA TRP A 125 10.44 14.00 -3.39
C TRP A 125 9.19 13.46 -2.68
N ARG A 126 8.70 14.22 -1.69
CA ARG A 126 7.60 13.81 -0.80
C ARG A 126 6.38 13.23 -1.54
N PRO A 127 5.85 13.82 -2.62
CA PRO A 127 4.68 13.27 -3.30
C PRO A 127 4.92 11.87 -3.92
N ALA A 128 6.14 11.58 -4.36
CA ALA A 128 6.50 10.25 -4.86
C ALA A 128 6.69 9.26 -3.70
N ALA A 129 7.31 9.69 -2.60
CA ALA A 129 7.46 8.88 -1.40
C ALA A 129 6.12 8.42 -0.82
N GLU A 130 5.15 9.34 -0.78
CA GLU A 130 3.79 9.05 -0.34
C GLU A 130 3.11 8.00 -1.24
N ALA A 131 3.20 8.16 -2.56
CA ALA A 131 2.64 7.23 -3.52
C ALA A 131 3.25 5.83 -3.39
N HIS A 132 4.59 5.74 -3.35
CA HIS A 132 5.27 4.46 -3.19
C HIS A 132 4.98 3.79 -1.85
N ALA A 133 4.92 4.55 -0.75
CA ALA A 133 4.56 4.02 0.56
C ALA A 133 3.14 3.45 0.58
N ALA A 134 2.18 4.15 -0.03
CA ALA A 134 0.81 3.65 -0.16
C ALA A 134 0.76 2.34 -0.98
N THR A 135 1.46 2.29 -2.12
CA THR A 135 1.50 1.07 -2.95
C THR A 135 2.25 -0.07 -2.29
N ALA A 136 3.26 0.21 -1.46
CA ALA A 136 3.97 -0.80 -0.67
C ALA A 136 3.06 -1.42 0.39
N LEU A 137 2.26 -0.61 1.09
CA LEU A 137 1.26 -1.10 2.05
C LEU A 137 0.21 -1.97 1.36
N ALA A 138 -0.25 -1.57 0.16
CA ALA A 138 -1.20 -2.36 -0.60
C ALA A 138 -0.58 -3.68 -1.12
N ALA A 139 0.68 -3.68 -1.54
CA ALA A 139 1.41 -4.90 -1.91
C ALA A 139 1.60 -5.84 -0.71
N ALA A 140 1.91 -5.30 0.48
CA ALA A 140 1.99 -6.07 1.71
C ALA A 140 0.64 -6.71 2.05
N ALA A 141 -0.45 -5.95 1.97
CA ALA A 141 -1.81 -6.47 2.18
C ALA A 141 -2.15 -7.58 1.17
N LEU A 142 -1.85 -7.39 -0.11
CA LEU A 142 -2.04 -8.42 -1.14
C LEU A 142 -1.22 -9.67 -0.84
N THR A 143 0.03 -9.52 -0.35
CA THR A 143 0.86 -10.65 0.08
C THR A 143 0.17 -11.45 1.19
N LEU A 144 -0.41 -10.79 2.19
CA LEU A 144 -1.13 -11.47 3.27
C LEU A 144 -2.38 -12.20 2.77
N VAL A 145 -3.14 -11.57 1.85
CA VAL A 145 -4.34 -12.16 1.25
C VAL A 145 -4.02 -13.46 0.50
N THR A 146 -2.85 -13.57 -0.14
CA THR A 146 -2.50 -14.81 -0.87
C THR A 146 -2.02 -15.95 0.01
N GLN A 147 -1.68 -15.70 1.28
CA GLN A 147 -1.11 -16.71 2.19
C GLN A 147 -2.03 -17.12 3.33
N LEU A 148 -2.97 -16.24 3.70
CA LEU A 148 -3.78 -16.40 4.89
C LEU A 148 -5.25 -16.37 4.51
N ASP A 149 -5.99 -17.32 5.05
CA ASP A 149 -7.44 -17.37 4.92
C ASP A 149 -8.12 -16.90 6.21
N GLN A 150 -9.43 -16.63 6.14
CA GLN A 150 -10.33 -16.49 7.30
C GLN A 150 -9.77 -15.62 8.44
N ALA A 151 -9.83 -16.10 9.68
CA ALA A 151 -9.42 -15.36 10.88
C ALA A 151 -7.92 -14.97 10.92
N PRO A 152 -6.95 -15.83 10.53
CA PRO A 152 -5.54 -15.45 10.44
C PRO A 152 -5.29 -14.20 9.58
N LEU A 153 -6.00 -14.08 8.45
CA LEU A 153 -5.89 -12.92 7.57
C LEU A 153 -6.38 -11.63 8.27
N THR A 154 -7.45 -11.70 9.06
CA THR A 154 -7.97 -10.53 9.79
C THR A 154 -6.95 -10.05 10.81
N VAL A 155 -6.35 -10.98 11.55
CA VAL A 155 -5.30 -10.69 12.52
C VAL A 155 -4.09 -10.06 11.82
N ALA A 156 -3.61 -10.65 10.73
CA ALA A 156 -2.46 -10.12 10.00
C ALA A 156 -2.71 -8.73 9.39
N LEU A 157 -3.89 -8.51 8.78
CA LEU A 157 -4.27 -7.19 8.28
C LEU A 157 -4.39 -6.17 9.41
N SER A 158 -4.91 -6.56 10.58
CA SER A 158 -4.99 -5.65 11.73
C SER A 158 -3.62 -5.14 12.17
N LEU A 159 -2.57 -5.97 12.05
CA LEU A 159 -1.18 -5.60 12.36
C LEU A 159 -0.56 -4.65 11.31
N LEU A 160 -1.08 -4.61 10.07
CA LEU A 160 -0.65 -3.62 9.08
C LEU A 160 -1.05 -2.19 9.47
N ALA A 161 -2.22 -2.00 10.10
CA ALA A 161 -2.69 -0.68 10.50
C ALA A 161 -1.71 0.05 11.42
N PRO A 162 -1.23 -0.53 12.54
CA PRO A 162 -0.26 0.14 13.37
C PRO A 162 1.12 0.27 12.74
N LEU A 163 1.55 -0.68 11.88
CA LEU A 163 2.80 -0.53 11.13
C LEU A 163 2.74 0.68 10.19
N ALA A 164 1.62 0.88 9.50
CA ALA A 164 1.36 2.04 8.66
C ALA A 164 1.32 3.34 9.47
N ALA A 165 0.70 3.32 10.66
CA ALA A 165 0.69 4.45 11.59
C ALA A 165 2.10 4.80 12.12
N LEU A 166 2.89 3.80 12.51
CA LEU A 166 4.28 3.97 12.91
C LEU A 166 5.14 4.53 11.76
N ALA A 167 4.94 4.02 10.54
CA ALA A 167 5.62 4.53 9.35
C ALA A 167 5.26 5.99 9.10
N SER A 168 3.98 6.37 9.18
CA SER A 168 3.53 7.77 9.07
C SER A 168 4.22 8.65 10.10
N ARG A 169 4.22 8.23 11.38
CA ARG A 169 4.85 8.97 12.48
C ARG A 169 6.36 9.16 12.27
N ARG A 170 7.07 8.13 11.81
CA ARG A 170 8.54 8.18 11.60
C ARG A 170 8.94 8.98 10.36
N THR A 171 8.12 8.96 9.31
CA THR A 171 8.47 9.57 8.02
C THR A 171 7.82 10.94 7.78
N GLY A 172 6.79 11.29 8.57
CA GLY A 172 5.98 12.49 8.38
C GLY A 172 5.07 12.44 7.14
N LEU A 173 4.91 11.27 6.52
CA LEU A 173 4.07 11.08 5.34
C LEU A 173 2.59 10.92 5.74
N THR A 174 1.68 11.54 4.98
CA THR A 174 0.24 11.50 5.29
C THR A 174 -0.44 10.23 4.79
N TRP A 175 -0.02 9.72 3.63
CA TRP A 175 -0.62 8.55 2.99
C TRP A 175 -0.58 7.26 3.82
N PRO A 176 0.51 6.93 4.55
CA PRO A 176 0.50 5.76 5.43
C PRO A 176 -0.53 5.87 6.57
N ALA A 177 -0.86 7.07 7.04
CA ALA A 177 -1.94 7.26 8.03
C ALA A 177 -3.32 6.97 7.40
N TRP A 178 -3.56 7.45 6.18
CA TRP A 178 -4.77 7.09 5.44
C TRP A 178 -4.85 5.59 5.15
N GLY A 179 -3.72 4.96 4.83
CA GLY A 179 -3.61 3.51 4.68
C GLY A 179 -3.96 2.76 5.97
N SER A 180 -3.47 3.23 7.12
CA SER A 180 -3.82 2.70 8.44
C SER A 180 -5.34 2.72 8.68
N ASN A 181 -5.98 3.87 8.41
CA ASN A 181 -7.43 4.02 8.55
C ASN A 181 -8.21 3.12 7.57
N ALA A 182 -7.75 3.00 6.33
CA ALA A 182 -8.38 2.14 5.33
C ALA A 182 -8.30 0.66 5.73
N VAL A 183 -7.14 0.20 6.20
CA VAL A 183 -6.97 -1.17 6.70
C VAL A 183 -7.86 -1.42 7.91
N ALA A 184 -7.93 -0.47 8.85
CA ALA A 184 -8.82 -0.58 10.01
C ALA A 184 -10.29 -0.67 9.58
N ALA A 185 -10.73 0.16 8.64
CA ALA A 185 -12.09 0.11 8.11
C ALA A 185 -12.39 -1.24 7.44
N ILE A 186 -11.48 -1.77 6.63
CA ILE A 186 -11.65 -3.09 5.97
C ILE A 186 -11.77 -4.20 7.00
N VAL A 187 -10.88 -4.22 8.00
CA VAL A 187 -10.90 -5.25 9.05
C VAL A 187 -12.17 -5.14 9.90
N LEU A 188 -12.60 -3.92 10.28
CA LEU A 188 -13.83 -3.73 11.02
C LEU A 188 -15.05 -4.21 10.22
N SER A 189 -15.15 -3.84 8.94
CA SER A 189 -16.20 -4.35 8.05
C SER A 189 -16.20 -5.87 7.98
N ARG A 190 -15.02 -6.48 7.87
CA ARG A 190 -14.89 -7.95 7.85
C ARG A 190 -15.33 -8.59 9.16
N LEU A 191 -14.99 -8.02 10.30
CA LEU A 191 -15.40 -8.51 11.62
C LEU A 191 -16.91 -8.34 11.86
N LEU A 192 -17.49 -7.23 11.39
CA LEU A 192 -18.93 -6.93 11.50
C LEU A 192 -19.79 -7.83 10.61
N LEU A 193 -19.28 -8.19 9.43
CA LEU A 193 -20.00 -9.01 8.44
C LEU A 193 -19.73 -10.52 8.61
N ASN A 194 -18.85 -10.92 9.52
CA ASN A 194 -18.56 -12.34 9.75
C ASN A 194 -19.73 -13.00 10.48
N GLN A 195 -20.55 -13.75 9.76
CA GLN A 195 -21.71 -14.47 10.31
C GLN A 195 -21.30 -15.73 11.09
N ASP A 196 -20.16 -16.34 10.72
CA ASP A 196 -19.65 -17.60 11.28
C ASP A 196 -19.27 -17.49 12.76
N VAL A 197 -19.24 -16.27 13.31
CA VAL A 197 -18.94 -16.00 14.73
C VAL A 197 -19.90 -16.72 15.67
N LEU A 198 -21.15 -16.89 15.25
CA LEU A 198 -22.19 -17.55 16.04
C LEU A 198 -22.13 -19.08 15.96
N ASP A 199 -21.45 -19.62 14.95
CA ASP A 199 -21.44 -21.05 14.65
C ASP A 199 -20.17 -21.78 15.16
N TYR A 200 -19.25 -21.07 15.84
CA TYR A 200 -18.03 -21.69 16.34
C TYR A 200 -18.32 -22.66 17.51
N PRO A 201 -17.79 -23.90 17.46
CA PRO A 201 -17.98 -24.88 18.53
C PRO A 201 -17.42 -24.35 19.86
N VAL A 202 -18.32 -24.20 20.83
CA VAL A 202 -18.19 -23.46 22.11
C VAL A 202 -17.23 -24.11 23.12
N TRP A 203 -16.38 -25.05 22.70
CA TRP A 203 -15.60 -25.87 23.65
C TRP A 203 -14.29 -25.18 24.11
N THR A 204 -13.82 -24.12 23.44
CA THR A 204 -12.72 -23.23 23.90
C THR A 204 -12.87 -21.78 23.40
N PRO A 205 -13.95 -21.06 23.75
CA PRO A 205 -14.27 -19.76 23.15
C PRO A 205 -13.27 -18.66 23.55
N PHE A 206 -12.67 -18.76 24.74
CA PHE A 206 -11.87 -17.67 25.29
C PHE A 206 -10.56 -17.38 24.53
N PRO A 207 -9.70 -18.39 24.23
CA PRO A 207 -8.47 -18.13 23.46
C PRO A 207 -8.75 -17.69 22.03
N TRP A 208 -9.80 -18.25 21.40
CA TRP A 208 -10.12 -17.98 20.00
C TRP A 208 -10.69 -16.57 19.81
N VAL A 209 -11.62 -16.15 20.66
CA VAL A 209 -12.16 -14.78 20.65
C VAL A 209 -11.07 -13.76 20.98
N LEU A 210 -10.22 -14.03 21.98
CA LEU A 210 -9.11 -13.13 22.31
C LEU A 210 -8.13 -12.98 21.15
N TRP A 211 -7.84 -14.06 20.43
CA TRP A 211 -6.97 -14.03 19.26
C TRP A 211 -7.60 -13.31 18.07
N GLY A 212 -8.85 -13.64 17.72
CA GLY A 212 -9.56 -13.08 16.57
C GLY A 212 -10.01 -11.63 16.73
N TYR A 213 -10.30 -11.18 17.95
CA TYR A 213 -10.82 -9.83 18.24
C TYR A 213 -9.88 -8.99 19.11
N GLY A 214 -9.25 -9.61 20.10
CA GLY A 214 -8.36 -8.91 21.03
C GLY A 214 -7.11 -8.38 20.32
N ILE A 215 -6.49 -9.17 19.43
CA ILE A 215 -5.33 -8.71 18.66
C ILE A 215 -5.69 -7.52 17.75
N PRO A 216 -6.76 -7.57 16.92
CA PRO A 216 -7.18 -6.40 16.16
C PRO A 216 -7.51 -5.18 17.02
N ALA A 217 -8.23 -5.35 18.13
CA ALA A 217 -8.56 -4.25 19.03
C ALA A 217 -7.30 -3.57 19.59
N LEU A 218 -6.33 -4.36 20.05
CA LEU A 218 -5.04 -3.85 20.54
C LEU A 218 -4.23 -3.17 19.43
N ALA A 219 -4.23 -3.76 18.24
CA ALA A 219 -3.54 -3.20 17.07
C ALA A 219 -4.12 -1.83 16.67
N PHE A 220 -5.44 -1.67 16.63
CA PHE A 220 -6.09 -0.40 16.32
C PHE A 220 -5.95 0.64 17.42
N TRP A 221 -6.03 0.22 18.68
CA TRP A 221 -5.73 1.10 19.81
C TRP A 221 -4.30 1.64 19.72
N TRP A 222 -3.33 0.78 19.39
CA TRP A 222 -1.95 1.21 19.22
C TRP A 222 -1.79 2.14 18.02
N ALA A 223 -2.41 1.82 16.87
CA ALA A 223 -2.42 2.69 15.70
C ALA A 223 -3.00 4.09 16.01
N ALA A 224 -4.11 4.16 16.73
CA ALA A 224 -4.74 5.42 17.15
C ALA A 224 -3.82 6.25 18.05
N ARG A 225 -3.11 5.61 19.00
CA ARG A 225 -2.10 6.29 19.83
C ARG A 225 -0.96 6.89 18.99
N GLN A 226 -0.52 6.18 17.96
CA GLN A 226 0.55 6.64 17.08
C GLN A 226 0.14 7.84 16.21
N LEU A 227 -1.14 7.94 15.84
CA LEU A 227 -1.67 9.03 15.01
C LEU A 227 -2.15 10.25 15.80
N SER A 228 -2.34 10.09 17.12
CA SER A 228 -2.90 11.11 18.01
C SER A 228 -2.06 12.42 18.04
N PRO A 229 -2.69 13.60 18.08
CA PRO A 229 -1.98 14.90 18.12
C PRO A 229 -1.03 15.06 19.31
N THR A 230 -1.33 14.44 20.45
CA THR A 230 -0.49 14.41 21.64
C THR A 230 0.86 13.74 21.39
N ALA A 231 0.93 12.79 20.45
CA ALA A 231 2.19 12.16 20.04
C ALA A 231 3.04 13.02 19.09
N ARG A 232 2.46 14.09 18.50
CA ARG A 232 3.16 15.03 17.59
C ARG A 232 3.70 16.27 18.30
N ARG A 233 3.23 16.55 19.51
CA ARG A 233 3.83 17.58 20.34
C ARG A 233 5.12 17.00 20.90
N GLY A 234 6.26 17.42 20.34
CA GLY A 234 7.50 17.44 21.11
C GLY A 234 7.26 18.16 22.45
N PRO A 235 8.14 17.98 23.45
CA PRO A 235 7.95 18.57 24.78
C PRO A 235 7.53 20.04 24.58
N PRO A 236 6.41 20.49 25.19
CA PRO A 236 5.98 21.85 25.02
C PRO A 236 7.17 22.74 25.37
N CYS A 237 7.43 23.77 24.56
CA CYS A 237 8.28 24.89 24.93
C CYS A 237 7.64 25.64 26.10
N ARG A 238 7.48 24.95 27.22
CA ARG A 238 7.09 25.43 28.51
C ARG A 238 8.44 25.59 29.20
N TRP A 239 8.75 26.81 29.61
CA TRP A 239 10.00 27.25 30.27
C TRP A 239 11.08 27.93 29.41
N ALA A 240 10.71 28.66 28.35
CA ALA A 240 11.45 29.88 27.98
C ALA A 240 10.80 31.09 28.68
N ALA A 241 10.73 31.04 30.01
CA ALA A 241 10.41 32.20 30.83
C ALA A 241 11.74 32.81 31.31
N SER A 242 12.47 33.44 30.38
CA SER A 242 13.32 34.61 30.62
C SER A 242 14.12 34.96 29.36
N SER A 243 13.69 36.05 28.71
CA SER A 243 14.52 37.08 28.05
C SER A 243 15.28 36.86 26.73
N SER A 244 15.11 35.79 25.95
CA SER A 244 15.76 35.69 24.62
C SER A 244 14.78 35.67 23.43
N PRO A 245 14.72 36.72 22.59
CA PRO A 245 13.81 36.81 21.45
C PRO A 245 14.21 35.99 20.20
N SER A 246 15.18 35.07 20.27
CA SER A 246 15.83 34.49 19.09
C SER A 246 15.42 33.05 18.71
N CYS A 247 14.43 32.43 19.37
CA CYS A 247 14.14 30.99 19.16
C CYS A 247 13.07 30.66 18.11
N CYS A 248 12.58 31.62 17.32
CA CYS A 248 11.74 31.29 16.16
C CYS A 248 12.51 31.59 14.87
N PRO A 249 12.90 30.57 14.08
CA PRO A 249 13.36 30.84 12.71
C PRO A 249 12.18 31.43 11.91
N PRO A 250 12.43 32.43 11.05
CA PRO A 250 11.41 32.88 10.10
C PRO A 250 11.09 31.70 9.19
N TRP A 251 9.83 31.26 9.22
CA TRP A 251 9.31 30.32 8.25
C TRP A 251 9.34 30.97 6.86
N PRO A 252 9.91 30.31 5.83
CA PRO A 252 9.75 30.73 4.44
C PRO A 252 8.35 30.40 3.90
#